data_AF-A0A654AU39-F1
#
_entry.id   AF-A0A654AU39-F1
#
_cell.length_a   1.000
_cell.length_b   1.000
_cell.length_c   1.000
_cell.angle_alpha   90.00
_cell.angle_beta   90.00
_cell.angle_gamma   90.00
#
_symmetry.space_group_name_H-M   'P 1'
#
loop_
_entity.id
_entity.type
_entity.pdbx_description
1 polymer ?
#
loop_
_entity_poly.entity_id
_entity_poly.type
_entity_poly.pdbx_seq_one_letter_code
_entity_poly.pdbx_strand_id
1 'polypeptide(L)'
;MQLYQNEEIISKKIGLVLQPVGPHRNEERTILKAVHLNNIAEALTDVQYTYLEKIFPNKEFLIWGVNDRGPTATQYDLIEKDFHVWFYKQRNYFLRAKIACKFHNPKVASMLWKPDKNGRNFNNLYFCPVESLENINLSVFEVNEVLETEEDRLRRMTVYVDAIATDLLKLL
;
A
#
# COMPACT_ATOMS: atom_id res chain seq x y z
N MET A 1 -40.93 -20.52 -8.67
CA MET A 1 -40.44 -20.55 -7.28
C MET A 1 -38.94 -20.30 -7.33
N GLN A 2 -38.53 -19.02 -7.22
CA GLN A 2 -37.13 -18.62 -7.22
C GLN A 2 -36.58 -18.83 -5.81
N LEU A 3 -35.57 -19.70 -5.69
CA LEU A 3 -34.77 -19.84 -4.48
C LEU A 3 -33.70 -18.75 -4.53
N TYR A 4 -33.75 -17.86 -3.56
CA TYR A 4 -32.79 -16.78 -3.37
C TYR A 4 -31.39 -17.34 -3.11
N GLN A 5 -30.42 -16.68 -3.71
CA GLN A 5 -29.00 -16.93 -3.62
C GLN A 5 -28.56 -16.88 -2.15
N ASN A 6 -27.91 -17.95 -1.68
CA ASN A 6 -27.02 -17.86 -0.53
C ASN A 6 -25.82 -17.03 -0.98
N GLU A 7 -25.87 -15.71 -0.78
CA GLU A 7 -24.64 -14.93 -0.67
C GLU A 7 -23.93 -15.45 0.58
N GLU A 8 -22.91 -16.29 0.39
CA GLU A 8 -21.91 -16.53 1.42
C GLU A 8 -21.47 -15.16 1.95
N ILE A 9 -21.75 -14.89 3.22
CA ILE A 9 -21.14 -13.79 3.95
C ILE A 9 -19.66 -14.17 4.10
N ILE A 10 -18.87 -13.99 3.05
CA ILE A 10 -17.43 -14.10 3.11
C ILE A 10 -17.00 -12.95 4.03
N SER A 11 -16.61 -13.29 5.26
CA SER A 11 -16.05 -12.34 6.20
C SER A 11 -14.96 -11.54 5.48
N LYS A 12 -15.12 -10.22 5.43
CA LYS A 12 -14.14 -9.35 4.79
C LYS A 12 -12.79 -9.54 5.48
N LYS A 13 -11.79 -9.90 4.69
CA LYS A 13 -10.43 -10.13 5.17
C LYS A 13 -9.86 -8.86 5.79
N ILE A 14 -9.25 -8.97 6.97
CA ILE A 14 -8.50 -7.89 7.59
C ILE A 14 -7.05 -8.03 7.13
N GLY A 15 -6.41 -6.92 6.75
CA GLY A 15 -5.03 -6.98 6.31
C GLY A 15 -4.23 -5.74 6.62
N LEU A 16 -2.94 -5.95 6.83
CA LEU A 16 -1.97 -4.93 7.16
C LEU A 16 -0.69 -5.13 6.34
N VAL A 17 -0.28 -4.07 5.65
CA VAL A 17 0.96 -4.00 4.88
C VAL A 17 2.00 -3.25 5.71
N LEU A 18 3.12 -3.89 6.01
CA LEU A 18 4.30 -3.21 6.56
C LEU A 18 5.20 -2.81 5.39
N GLN A 19 5.32 -1.51 5.13
CA GLN A 19 5.98 -0.96 3.95
C GLN A 19 7.25 -0.20 4.33
N PRO A 20 8.46 -0.73 4.07
CA PRO A 20 9.67 0.07 4.21
C PRO A 20 9.71 1.16 3.13
N VAL A 21 10.03 2.39 3.52
CA VAL A 21 10.37 3.46 2.59
C VAL A 21 11.89 3.48 2.38
N GLY A 22 12.31 3.44 1.10
CA GLY A 22 13.72 3.39 0.75
C GLY A 22 14.48 4.67 1.11
N PRO A 23 15.81 4.70 0.94
CA PRO A 23 16.64 5.85 1.31
C PRO A 23 16.41 7.10 0.44
N HIS A 24 15.71 6.97 -0.68
CA HIS A 24 15.55 8.02 -1.70
C HIS A 24 14.47 9.06 -1.37
N ARG A 25 13.86 9.00 -0.18
CA ARG A 25 12.81 9.93 0.26
C ARG A 25 11.62 9.98 -0.71
N ASN A 26 11.28 8.85 -1.34
CA ASN A 26 10.19 8.77 -2.31
C ASN A 26 8.83 9.06 -1.66
N GLU A 27 8.71 8.85 -0.35
CA GLU A 27 7.54 9.17 0.46
C GLU A 27 7.18 10.66 0.37
N GLU A 28 8.16 11.55 0.24
CA GLU A 28 7.93 13.00 0.11
C GLU A 28 7.24 13.39 -1.18
N ARG A 29 7.35 12.55 -2.20
CA ARG A 29 6.79 12.83 -3.53
C ARG A 29 5.34 12.41 -3.66
N THR A 30 4.95 11.35 -2.94
CA THR A 30 3.78 10.55 -3.30
C THR A 30 2.95 10.05 -2.12
N ILE A 31 3.48 10.15 -0.88
CA ILE A 31 2.76 9.81 0.35
C ILE A 31 2.54 11.05 1.22
N LEU A 32 3.58 11.86 1.45
CA LEU A 32 3.46 13.13 2.18
C LEU A 32 2.89 14.27 1.31
N LYS A 33 2.78 14.03 0.01
CA LYS A 33 2.22 14.96 -0.96
C LYS A 33 1.29 14.20 -1.89
N ALA A 34 0.06 14.67 -1.98
CA ALA A 34 -0.93 14.10 -2.89
C ALA A 34 -0.49 14.24 -4.35
N VAL A 35 -0.81 13.21 -5.14
CA VAL A 35 -0.67 13.20 -6.58
C VAL A 35 -2.04 13.48 -7.19
N HIS A 36 -2.09 14.48 -8.06
CA HIS A 36 -3.30 14.78 -8.82
C HIS A 36 -3.39 13.85 -10.04
N LEU A 37 -4.56 13.30 -10.34
CA LEU A 37 -4.84 12.33 -11.41
C LEU A 37 -4.32 12.82 -12.76
N ASN A 38 -4.57 14.10 -13.07
CA ASN A 38 -4.12 14.70 -14.33
C ASN A 38 -2.59 14.68 -14.51
N ASN A 39 -1.81 14.64 -13.43
CA ASN A 39 -0.34 14.60 -13.51
C ASN A 39 0.19 13.27 -14.05
N ILE A 40 -0.63 12.21 -14.02
CA ILE A 40 -0.27 10.87 -14.50
C ILE A 40 -1.18 10.39 -15.63
N ALA A 41 -2.11 11.23 -16.10
CA ALA A 41 -3.16 10.85 -17.05
C ALA A 41 -2.61 10.22 -18.34
N GLU A 42 -1.54 10.79 -18.89
CA GLU A 42 -0.92 10.29 -20.13
C GLU A 42 -0.30 8.88 -20.00
N ALA A 43 -0.03 8.43 -18.78
CA ALA A 43 0.48 7.08 -18.51
C ALA A 43 -0.61 6.06 -18.15
N LEU A 44 -1.84 6.51 -17.95
CA LEU A 44 -2.97 5.65 -17.63
C LEU A 44 -3.66 5.16 -18.90
N THR A 45 -4.27 3.98 -18.82
CA THR A 45 -5.29 3.59 -19.80
C THR A 45 -6.61 4.28 -19.46
N ASP A 46 -7.53 4.40 -20.42
CA ASP A 46 -8.87 4.98 -20.18
C ASP A 46 -9.62 4.28 -19.04
N VAL A 47 -9.46 2.95 -18.95
CA VAL A 47 -10.04 2.14 -17.87
C VAL A 47 -9.44 2.51 -16.52
N GLN A 48 -8.11 2.65 -16.42
CA GLN A 48 -7.45 3.05 -15.18
C GLN A 48 -7.78 4.49 -14.80
N TYR A 49 -7.82 5.41 -15.76
CA TYR A 49 -8.20 6.81 -15.52
C TYR A 49 -9.62 6.90 -14.95
N THR A 50 -10.59 6.28 -15.64
CA THR A 50 -12.00 6.26 -15.23
C THR A 50 -12.17 5.61 -13.85
N TYR A 51 -11.42 4.53 -13.59
CA TYR A 51 -11.46 3.84 -12.30
C TYR A 51 -10.92 4.70 -11.16
N LEU A 52 -9.78 5.37 -11.36
CA LEU A 52 -9.22 6.30 -10.37
C LEU A 52 -10.12 7.52 -10.17
N GLU A 53 -10.68 8.10 -11.23
CA GLU A 53 -11.62 9.23 -11.14
C GLU A 53 -12.85 8.86 -10.31
N LYS A 54 -13.36 7.63 -10.48
CA LYS A 54 -14.49 7.13 -9.69
C LYS A 54 -14.13 6.91 -8.21
N ILE A 55 -12.94 6.40 -7.91
CA ILE A 55 -12.51 6.12 -6.52
C ILE A 55 -12.10 7.39 -5.79
N PHE A 56 -11.50 8.35 -6.50
CA PHE A 56 -10.99 9.60 -5.97
C PHE A 56 -11.69 10.79 -6.64
N PRO A 57 -12.91 11.17 -6.20
CA PRO A 57 -13.69 12.24 -6.83
C PRO A 57 -12.96 13.60 -6.87
N ASN A 58 -12.12 13.88 -5.88
CA ASN A 58 -11.29 15.09 -5.83
C ASN A 58 -10.06 15.01 -6.75
N LYS A 59 -9.88 13.90 -7.47
CA LYS A 59 -8.73 13.62 -8.36
C LYS A 59 -7.39 13.65 -7.64
N GLU A 60 -7.37 13.53 -6.32
CA GLU A 60 -6.17 13.49 -5.51
C GLU A 60 -6.09 12.18 -4.73
N PHE A 61 -4.88 11.62 -4.67
CA PHE A 61 -4.60 10.39 -3.94
C PHE A 61 -3.12 10.32 -3.54
N LEU A 62 -2.83 9.44 -2.60
CA LEU A 62 -1.48 8.98 -2.30
C LEU A 62 -1.20 7.74 -3.13
N ILE A 63 0.04 7.56 -3.55
CA ILE A 63 0.44 6.43 -4.39
C ILE A 63 1.79 5.89 -3.94
N TRP A 64 1.95 4.57 -3.98
CA TRP A 64 3.25 3.93 -3.79
C TRP A 64 3.47 2.84 -4.81
N GLY A 65 4.72 2.66 -5.19
CA GLY A 65 5.14 1.61 -6.10
C GLY A 65 6.04 0.59 -5.40
N VAL A 66 5.78 -0.68 -5.67
CA VAL A 66 6.56 -1.82 -5.18
C VAL A 66 7.12 -2.63 -6.34
N ASN A 67 8.20 -3.34 -6.07
CA ASN A 67 8.89 -4.13 -7.08
C ASN A 67 7.99 -5.26 -7.59
N ASP A 68 7.87 -5.38 -8.92
CA ASP A 68 7.03 -6.39 -9.56
C ASP A 68 7.70 -7.76 -9.72
N ARG A 69 8.81 -8.01 -8.99
CA ARG A 69 9.56 -9.26 -9.02
C ARG A 69 9.88 -9.79 -7.62
N GLY A 70 10.04 -11.11 -7.55
CA GLY A 70 10.51 -11.83 -6.37
C GLY A 70 9.50 -11.79 -5.21
N PRO A 71 9.95 -11.99 -3.97
CA PRO A 71 9.07 -12.12 -2.81
C PRO A 71 8.13 -10.93 -2.58
N THR A 72 8.56 -9.71 -2.92
CA THR A 72 7.73 -8.51 -2.81
C THR A 72 6.51 -8.56 -3.74
N ALA A 73 6.63 -9.15 -4.93
CA ALA A 73 5.52 -9.29 -5.85
C ALA A 73 4.46 -10.25 -5.29
N THR A 74 4.88 -11.40 -4.75
CA THR A 74 3.98 -12.34 -4.07
C THR A 74 3.25 -11.71 -2.90
N GLN A 75 3.94 -10.88 -2.11
CA GLN A 75 3.31 -10.12 -1.01
C GLN A 75 2.32 -9.08 -1.54
N TYR A 76 2.64 -8.39 -2.64
CA TYR A 76 1.74 -7.43 -3.28
C TYR A 76 0.45 -8.07 -3.75
N ASP A 77 0.49 -9.31 -4.25
CA ASP A 77 -0.70 -10.03 -4.73
C ASP A 77 -1.72 -10.26 -3.60
N LEU A 78 -1.28 -10.37 -2.35
CA LEU A 78 -2.13 -10.53 -1.16
C LEU A 78 -2.88 -9.25 -0.76
N ILE A 79 -2.47 -8.07 -1.23
CA ILE A 79 -3.08 -6.80 -0.84
C ILE A 79 -4.50 -6.72 -1.38
N GLU A 80 -5.47 -6.44 -0.51
CA GLU A 80 -6.86 -6.21 -0.90
C GLU A 80 -7.29 -4.78 -0.57
N LYS A 81 -8.45 -4.39 -1.12
CA LYS A 81 -9.08 -3.11 -0.79
C LYS A 81 -9.38 -3.05 0.71
N ASP A 82 -9.20 -1.85 1.28
CA ASP A 82 -9.37 -1.49 2.68
C ASP A 82 -8.32 -2.08 3.64
N PHE A 83 -7.28 -2.75 3.12
CA PHE A 83 -6.11 -3.09 3.94
C PHE A 83 -5.44 -1.81 4.44
N HIS A 84 -4.90 -1.89 5.66
CA HIS A 84 -4.05 -0.84 6.20
C HIS A 84 -2.64 -0.97 5.64
N VAL A 85 -1.94 0.14 5.48
CA VAL A 85 -0.49 0.17 5.23
C VAL A 85 0.18 1.02 6.27
N TRP A 86 1.26 0.53 6.87
CA TRP A 86 2.13 1.27 7.77
C TRP A 86 3.48 1.49 7.11
N PHE A 87 3.88 2.76 6.99
CA PHE A 87 5.15 3.15 6.40
C PHE A 87 6.25 3.12 7.45
N TYR A 88 7.33 2.43 7.14
CA TYR A 88 8.45 2.14 8.02
C TYR A 88 9.73 2.84 7.54
N LYS A 89 10.41 3.53 8.46
CA LYS A 89 11.74 4.12 8.25
C LYS A 89 12.49 4.15 9.58
N GLN A 90 13.80 3.87 9.56
CA GLN A 90 14.67 4.05 10.74
C GLN A 90 14.09 3.41 12.03
N ARG A 91 13.71 2.12 11.94
CA ARG A 91 13.16 1.34 13.08
C ARG A 91 11.84 1.86 13.64
N ASN A 92 11.13 2.72 12.91
CA ASN A 92 9.82 3.24 13.32
C ASN A 92 8.82 3.19 12.17
N TYR A 93 7.58 2.88 12.52
CA TYR A 93 6.40 3.10 11.69
C TYR A 93 5.85 4.48 12.02
N PHE A 94 5.79 5.35 11.01
CA PHE A 94 5.56 6.79 11.21
C PHE A 94 4.29 7.31 10.54
N LEU A 95 3.74 6.57 9.58
CA LEU A 95 2.48 6.88 8.91
C LEU A 95 1.66 5.62 8.71
N ARG A 96 0.34 5.76 8.71
CA ARG A 96 -0.58 4.76 8.20
C ARG A 96 -1.55 5.34 7.18
N ALA A 97 -2.04 4.49 6.29
CA ALA A 97 -3.13 4.82 5.38
C ALA A 97 -4.00 3.58 5.09
N LYS A 98 -5.14 3.76 4.43
CA LYS A 98 -5.98 2.67 3.91
C LYS A 98 -5.84 2.56 2.39
N ILE A 99 -5.62 1.35 1.89
CA ILE A 99 -5.49 1.09 0.46
C ILE A 99 -6.88 1.06 -0.17
N ALA A 100 -7.15 1.96 -1.12
CA ALA A 100 -8.42 2.00 -1.84
C ALA A 100 -8.41 1.10 -3.08
N CYS A 101 -7.28 1.04 -3.79
CA CYS A 101 -7.11 0.16 -4.95
C CYS A 101 -5.64 -0.11 -5.27
N LYS A 102 -5.39 -1.08 -6.15
CA LYS A 102 -4.06 -1.41 -6.66
C LYS A 102 -4.11 -1.84 -8.12
N PHE A 103 -3.05 -1.60 -8.88
CA PHE A 103 -2.85 -2.17 -10.22
C PHE A 103 -1.38 -2.08 -10.67
N HIS A 104 -1.01 -2.88 -11.66
CA HIS A 104 0.31 -2.81 -12.30
C HIS A 104 0.32 -1.72 -13.39
N ASN A 105 1.25 -0.78 -13.34
CA ASN A 105 1.48 0.20 -14.41
C ASN A 105 2.93 0.73 -14.40
N PRO A 106 3.82 0.18 -15.25
CA PRO A 106 5.20 0.64 -15.36
C PRO A 106 5.37 2.08 -15.86
N LYS A 107 4.42 2.60 -16.67
CA LYS A 107 4.48 3.96 -17.21
C LYS A 107 4.28 4.99 -16.10
N VAL A 108 3.25 4.80 -15.27
CA VAL A 108 3.00 5.66 -14.09
C VAL A 108 4.18 5.58 -13.13
N ALA A 109 4.70 4.38 -12.87
CA ALA A 109 5.87 4.21 -12.01
C ALA A 109 7.08 5.01 -12.51
N SER A 110 7.35 4.96 -13.82
CA SER A 110 8.47 5.66 -14.45
C SER A 110 8.30 7.19 -14.46
N MET A 111 7.07 7.69 -14.47
CA MET A 111 6.78 9.12 -14.33
C MET A 111 7.06 9.63 -12.92
N LEU A 112 6.72 8.85 -11.90
CA LEU A 112 6.79 9.28 -10.50
C LEU A 112 8.17 9.03 -9.87
N TRP A 113 8.80 7.91 -10.22
CA TRP A 113 10.07 7.48 -9.64
C TRP A 113 11.08 7.12 -10.71
N LYS A 114 12.33 7.51 -10.48
CA LYS A 114 13.44 7.01 -11.28
C LYS A 114 13.68 5.53 -10.90
N PRO A 115 14.00 4.65 -11.87
CA PRO A 115 14.44 3.29 -11.58
C PRO A 115 15.59 3.31 -10.58
N ASP A 116 15.62 2.34 -9.67
CA ASP A 116 16.73 2.20 -8.76
C ASP A 116 17.99 1.73 -9.51
N LYS A 117 19.17 2.10 -8.99
CA LYS A 117 20.49 1.74 -9.54
C LYS A 117 20.72 0.23 -9.66
N ASN A 118 19.98 -0.55 -8.89
CA ASN A 118 20.04 -2.02 -8.90
C ASN A 118 19.03 -2.66 -9.87
N GLY A 119 18.42 -1.89 -10.77
CA GLY A 119 17.42 -2.38 -11.73
C GLY A 119 16.08 -2.76 -11.09
N ARG A 120 15.84 -2.38 -9.83
CA ARG A 120 14.52 -2.52 -9.19
C ARG A 120 13.55 -1.51 -9.80
N ASN A 121 12.35 -1.97 -10.09
CA ASN A 121 11.25 -1.13 -10.56
C ASN A 121 10.21 -0.95 -9.44
N PHE A 122 9.19 -0.15 -9.73
CA PHE A 122 8.12 0.19 -8.79
C PHE A 122 6.75 0.05 -9.47
N ASN A 123 6.61 -0.96 -10.33
CA ASN A 123 5.51 -1.04 -11.29
C ASN A 123 4.19 -1.54 -10.68
N ASN A 124 4.25 -2.24 -9.53
CA ASN A 124 3.06 -2.64 -8.79
C ASN A 124 2.63 -1.48 -7.90
N LEU A 125 1.48 -0.87 -8.19
CA LEU A 125 1.04 0.37 -7.57
C LEU A 125 -0.14 0.14 -6.65
N TYR A 126 -0.12 0.74 -5.47
CA TYR A 126 -1.33 0.90 -4.65
C TYR A 126 -1.59 2.37 -4.35
N PHE A 127 -2.87 2.67 -4.14
CA PHE A 127 -3.38 4.02 -4.01
C PHE A 127 -4.17 4.14 -2.72
N CYS A 128 -3.96 5.22 -1.98
CA CYS A 128 -4.66 5.51 -0.73
C CYS A 128 -5.39 6.86 -0.83
N PRO A 129 -6.59 7.00 -0.24
CA PRO A 129 -7.24 8.29 -0.12
C PRO A 129 -6.40 9.22 0.77
N VAL A 130 -6.34 10.51 0.43
CA VAL A 130 -5.54 11.50 1.17
C VAL A 130 -6.02 11.61 2.62
N GLU A 131 -7.35 11.56 2.82
CA GLU A 131 -8.01 11.62 4.12
C GLU A 131 -7.76 10.39 5.01
N SER A 132 -7.23 9.30 4.44
CA SER A 132 -6.89 8.09 5.23
C SER A 132 -5.51 8.16 5.87
N LEU A 133 -4.69 9.16 5.51
CA LEU A 133 -3.33 9.28 6.00
C LEU A 133 -3.31 9.83 7.43
N GLU A 134 -2.71 9.07 8.32
CA GLU A 134 -2.58 9.41 9.74
C GLU A 134 -1.15 9.21 10.21
N ASN A 135 -0.68 10.08 11.10
CA ASN A 135 0.60 9.89 11.79
C ASN A 135 0.45 8.78 12.84
N ILE A 136 1.45 7.91 12.91
CA ILE A 136 1.60 6.92 13.97
C ILE A 136 3.02 7.00 14.50
N ASN A 137 3.26 6.39 15.66
CA ASN A 137 4.60 6.29 16.22
C ASN A 137 4.74 4.94 16.92
N LEU A 138 5.06 3.92 16.14
CA LEU A 138 5.33 2.58 16.66
C LEU A 138 6.77 2.20 16.34
N SER A 139 7.50 1.74 17.34
CA SER A 139 8.82 1.18 17.15
C SER A 139 8.73 -0.20 16.48
N VAL A 140 9.83 -0.61 15.84
CA VAL A 140 9.95 -1.99 15.33
C VAL A 140 9.81 -3.03 16.45
N PHE A 141 10.19 -2.67 17.69
CA PHE A 141 10.15 -3.57 18.84
C PHE A 141 8.71 -3.88 19.26
N GLU A 142 7.83 -2.87 19.32
CA GLU A 142 6.40 -3.07 19.62
C GLU A 142 5.72 -3.98 18.59
N VAL A 143 6.07 -3.81 17.31
CA VAL A 143 5.56 -4.67 16.24
C VAL A 143 6.14 -6.09 16.33
N ASN A 144 7.41 -6.21 16.70
CA ASN A 144 8.09 -7.48 16.84
C ASN A 144 7.59 -8.33 17.99
N GLU A 145 7.15 -7.72 19.09
CA GLU A 145 6.51 -8.42 20.21
C GLU A 145 5.26 -9.17 19.74
N VAL A 146 4.44 -8.54 18.89
CA VAL A 146 3.25 -9.17 18.29
C VAL A 146 3.62 -10.24 17.27
N LEU A 147 4.70 -10.03 16.51
CA LEU A 147 5.16 -10.96 15.48
C LEU A 147 6.03 -12.11 16.00
N GLU A 148 6.35 -12.11 17.29
CA GLU A 148 7.27 -13.07 17.93
C GLU A 148 8.61 -13.19 17.16
N THR A 149 9.20 -12.04 16.79
CA THR A 149 10.43 -12.00 15.98
C THR A 149 11.51 -11.08 16.57
N GLU A 150 12.77 -11.44 16.35
CA GLU A 150 13.94 -10.66 16.77
C GLU A 150 14.47 -9.75 15.65
N GLU A 151 13.73 -9.59 14.54
CA GLU A 151 14.18 -8.76 13.41
C GLU A 151 14.22 -7.27 13.75
N ASP A 152 15.41 -6.72 13.94
CA ASP A 152 15.60 -5.29 14.27
C ASP A 152 15.28 -4.30 13.13
N ARG A 153 14.88 -4.81 11.95
CA ARG A 153 14.59 -4.00 10.76
C ARG A 153 13.72 -4.73 9.73
N LEU A 154 12.77 -3.99 9.17
CA LEU A 154 12.01 -4.43 8.01
C LEU A 154 12.79 -4.18 6.71
N ARG A 155 13.17 -5.26 6.01
CA ARG A 155 13.98 -5.17 4.76
C ARG A 155 13.17 -5.08 3.47
N ARG A 156 11.94 -5.59 3.50
CA ARG A 156 11.03 -5.68 2.35
C ARG A 156 9.61 -5.47 2.82
N MET A 157 8.70 -5.22 1.87
CA MET A 157 7.28 -5.17 2.17
C MET A 157 6.81 -6.56 2.62
N THR A 158 6.00 -6.59 3.67
CA THR A 158 5.35 -7.80 4.19
C THR A 158 3.87 -7.51 4.40
N VAL A 159 3.01 -8.48 4.09
CA VAL A 159 1.57 -8.40 4.28
C VAL A 159 1.15 -9.45 5.29
N TYR A 160 0.46 -9.00 6.34
CA TYR A 160 -0.20 -9.84 7.32
C TYR A 160 -1.71 -9.77 7.12
N VAL A 161 -2.40 -10.85 7.47
CA VAL A 161 -3.84 -11.00 7.28
C VAL A 161 -4.49 -11.58 8.53
N ASP A 162 -5.79 -11.34 8.66
CA ASP A 162 -6.68 -11.90 9.67
C ASP A 162 -6.14 -11.73 11.10
N ALA A 163 -5.85 -12.81 11.82
CA ALA A 163 -5.46 -12.76 13.23
C ALA A 163 -4.25 -11.86 13.48
N ILE A 164 -3.16 -12.05 12.72
CA ILE A 164 -1.93 -11.27 12.90
C ILE A 164 -2.17 -9.80 12.55
N ALA A 165 -2.89 -9.52 11.45
CA ALA A 165 -3.22 -8.15 11.09
C ALA A 165 -4.09 -7.49 12.16
N THR A 166 -5.03 -8.23 12.73
CA THR A 166 -5.92 -7.75 13.80
C THR A 166 -5.13 -7.42 15.06
N ASP A 167 -4.19 -8.27 15.47
CA ASP A 167 -3.38 -8.05 16.66
C ASP A 167 -2.43 -6.86 16.48
N LEU A 168 -1.81 -6.72 15.31
CA LEU A 168 -1.03 -5.54 14.99
C LEU A 168 -1.88 -4.27 15.02
N LEU A 169 -3.06 -4.27 14.40
CA LEU A 169 -3.93 -3.10 14.35
C LEU A 169 -4.40 -2.60 15.73
N LYS A 170 -4.37 -3.45 16.78
CA LYS A 170 -4.67 -3.05 18.17
C LYS A 170 -3.58 -2.18 18.82
N LEU A 171 -2.41 -2.05 18.21
CA LEU A 171 -1.33 -1.17 18.69
C LEU A 171 -1.64 0.32 18.50
N LEU A 172 -2.73 0.67 17.78
CA LEU A 172 -3.14 2.03 17.45
C LEU A 172 -4.49 2.38 18.07
#